data_AF-A0A257GVK1-F1
#
_entry.id   AF-A0A257GVK1-F1
#
_cell.length_a   1.000
_cell.length_b   1.000
_cell.length_c   1.000
_cell.angle_alpha   90.00
_cell.angle_beta   90.00
_cell.angle_gamma   90.00
#
_symmetry.space_group_name_H-M   'P 1'
#
loop_
_entity.id
_entity.type
_entity.pdbx_description
1 polymer ?
#
loop_
_entity_poly.entity_id
_entity_poly.type
_entity_poly.pdbx_seq_one_letter_code
_entity_poly.pdbx_strand_id
1 'polypeptide(L)'
;MSKIGKRVVDDLYVHLSALGYLEDLEQRRRVEAALQQLSSSTQLIPSVAKLNLRTGRLSLLAYRNFDEDPFPELAASWVFSPGSASVTCPPPAVPT
;
A
#
# COMPACT_ATOMS: atom_id res chain seq x y z
N MET A 1 23.17 10.50 4.09
CA MET A 1 21.86 10.91 3.56
C MET A 1 21.01 9.65 3.44
N SER A 2 20.12 9.46 4.41
CA SER A 2 19.47 8.19 4.70
C SER A 2 18.28 7.97 3.76
N LYS A 3 18.49 7.14 2.74
CA LYS A 3 17.42 6.61 1.86
C LYS A 3 16.46 5.78 2.71
N ILE A 4 15.31 6.36 3.05
CA ILE A 4 14.25 5.61 3.74
C ILE A 4 13.53 4.77 2.69
N GLY A 5 13.56 3.44 2.87
CA GLY A 5 12.89 2.47 2.00
C GLY A 5 13.84 1.38 1.49
N LYS A 6 13.34 0.13 1.46
CA LYS A 6 14.06 -1.01 0.90
C LYS A 6 13.77 -1.06 -0.60
N ARG A 7 14.68 -0.49 -1.42
CA ARG A 7 14.59 -0.61 -2.88
C ARG A 7 15.08 -2.00 -3.30
N VAL A 8 14.14 -2.91 -3.58
CA VAL A 8 14.45 -4.23 -4.12
C VAL A 8 14.21 -4.19 -5.62
N VAL A 9 15.26 -3.87 -6.38
CA VAL A 9 15.25 -3.83 -7.86
C VAL A 9 14.22 -2.84 -8.42
N ASP A 10 12.97 -3.28 -8.57
CA ASP A 10 11.83 -2.57 -9.15
C ASP A 10 10.63 -2.45 -8.19
N ASP A 11 10.62 -3.13 -7.04
CA ASP A 11 9.58 -2.99 -6.02
C ASP A 11 10.06 -2.05 -4.90
N LEU A 12 9.28 -1.02 -4.66
CA LEU A 12 9.47 -0.01 -3.64
C LEU A 12 8.42 -0.22 -2.54
N TYR A 13 8.89 -0.58 -1.35
CA TYR A 13 8.06 -0.68 -0.16
C TYR A 13 8.25 0.56 0.69
N VAL A 14 7.16 1.28 0.90
CA VAL A 14 7.14 2.56 1.62
C VAL A 14 6.10 2.48 2.72
N HIS A 15 6.49 2.82 3.94
CA HIS A 15 5.53 3.07 5.00
C HIS A 15 4.74 4.34 4.73
N LEU A 16 3.44 4.36 5.01
CA LEU A 16 2.65 5.58 4.81
C LEU A 16 3.19 6.76 5.63
N SER A 17 3.70 6.51 6.84
CA SER A 17 4.38 7.53 7.64
C SER A 17 5.65 8.08 6.98
N ALA A 18 6.29 7.30 6.11
CA ALA A 18 7.50 7.69 5.37
C ALA A 18 7.20 8.25 3.97
N LEU A 19 5.93 8.28 3.55
CA LEU A 19 5.50 8.70 2.22
C LEU A 19 5.80 10.19 1.96
N GLY A 20 5.82 11.00 3.01
CA GLY A 20 6.26 12.40 2.94
C GLY A 20 7.75 12.58 2.63
N TYR A 21 8.57 11.54 2.82
CA TYR A 21 10.00 11.54 2.53
C TYR A 21 10.33 10.97 1.15
N LEU A 22 9.31 10.58 0.36
CA LEU A 22 9.52 10.12 -1.00
C LEU A 22 9.94 11.29 -1.89
N GLU A 23 11.11 11.17 -2.53
CA GLU A 23 11.63 12.19 -3.45
C GLU A 23 10.80 12.25 -4.75
N ASP A 24 10.16 11.14 -5.12
CA ASP A 24 9.37 11.02 -6.34
C ASP A 24 7.90 11.44 -6.10
N LEU A 25 7.56 12.62 -6.62
CA LEU A 25 6.24 13.23 -6.45
C LEU A 25 5.12 12.45 -7.15
N GLU A 26 5.42 11.77 -8.27
CA GLU A 26 4.42 11.01 -9.03
C GLU A 26 4.01 9.75 -8.27
N GLN A 27 5.00 9.02 -7.75
CA GLN A 27 4.79 7.86 -6.88
C GLN A 27 3.97 8.25 -5.65
N ARG A 28 4.37 9.34 -4.98
CA ARG A 28 3.63 9.87 -3.84
C ARG A 28 2.18 10.18 -4.20
N ARG A 29 1.92 10.90 -5.31
CA ARG A 29 0.56 11.22 -5.74
C ARG A 29 -0.26 9.98 -6.07
N ARG A 30 0.33 8.95 -6.67
CA ARG A 30 -0.35 7.67 -6.92
C ARG A 30 -0.80 7.00 -5.63
N VAL A 31 0.07 6.99 -4.61
CA VAL A 31 -0.28 6.42 -3.31
C VAL A 31 -1.36 7.26 -2.63
N GLU A 32 -1.22 8.58 -2.63
CA GLU A 32 -2.24 9.48 -2.08
C GLU A 32 -3.60 9.28 -2.76
N ALA A 33 -3.64 9.16 -4.10
CA ALA A 33 -4.87 8.90 -4.84
C ALA A 33 -5.49 7.54 -4.49
N ALA A 34 -4.67 6.49 -4.39
CA ALA A 34 -5.13 5.16 -3.99
C ALA A 34 -5.64 5.13 -2.53
N LEU A 35 -4.99 5.89 -1.64
CA LEU A 35 -5.45 6.08 -0.26
C LEU A 35 -6.79 6.79 -0.20
N GLN A 36 -6.97 7.85 -0.99
CA GLN A 36 -8.24 8.59 -1.07
C GLN A 36 -9.37 7.67 -1.57
N GLN A 37 -9.12 6.90 -2.64
CA GLN A 37 -10.07 5.90 -3.14
C GLN A 37 -10.43 4.85 -2.07
N LEU A 38 -9.43 4.39 -1.31
CA LEU A 38 -9.65 3.44 -0.22
C LEU A 38 -10.42 4.01 0.94
N SER A 39 -10.09 5.22 1.38
CA SER A 39 -10.76 5.88 2.51
C SER A 39 -12.25 6.11 2.25
N SER A 40 -12.66 6.20 0.98
CA SER A 40 -14.09 6.22 0.61
C SER A 40 -14.76 4.84 0.66
N SER A 41 -14.00 3.75 0.58
CA SER A 41 -14.52 2.38 0.43
C SER A 41 -14.28 1.46 1.63
N THR A 42 -13.37 1.79 2.54
CA THR A 42 -13.04 0.96 3.71
C THR A 42 -12.68 1.81 4.93
N GLN A 43 -12.92 1.24 6.11
CA GLN A 43 -12.54 1.84 7.39
C GLN A 43 -11.12 1.41 7.83
N LEU A 44 -10.51 0.46 7.12
CA LEU A 44 -9.15 -0.03 7.41
C LEU A 44 -8.09 0.92 6.87
N ILE A 45 -7.10 1.25 7.70
CA ILE A 45 -6.00 2.15 7.33
C ILE A 45 -4.80 1.29 6.91
N PRO A 46 -4.36 1.35 5.64
CA PRO A 46 -3.13 0.68 5.23
C PRO A 46 -1.91 1.24 5.96
N SER A 47 -0.91 0.41 6.21
CA SER A 47 0.32 0.77 6.91
C SER A 47 1.50 0.91 5.94
N VAL A 48 1.46 0.11 4.86
CA VAL A 48 2.52 0.00 3.85
C VAL A 48 1.93 0.14 2.45
N ALA A 49 2.60 0.94 1.62
CA ALA A 49 2.39 1.01 0.19
C ALA A 49 3.55 0.31 -0.53
N LYS A 50 3.23 -0.71 -1.32
CA LYS A 50 4.14 -1.36 -2.24
C LYS A 50 3.89 -0.85 -3.65
N LEU A 51 4.87 -0.21 -4.26
CA LEU A 51 4.84 0.22 -5.65
C LEU A 51 5.79 -0.64 -6.47
N ASN A 52 5.31 -1.13 -7.60
CA ASN A 52 6.14 -1.80 -8.58
C ASN A 52 6.45 -0.80 -9.70
N LEU A 53 7.69 -0.34 -9.80
CA LEU A 53 8.13 0.66 -10.79
C LEU A 53 8.14 0.11 -12.22
N ARG A 54 8.35 -1.20 -12.38
CA ARG A 54 8.35 -1.87 -13.69
C ARG A 54 6.96 -2.04 -14.28
N THR A 55 6.00 -2.48 -13.48
CA THR A 55 4.63 -2.77 -13.94
C THR A 55 3.65 -1.64 -13.62
N GLY A 56 4.08 -0.65 -12.82
CA GLY A 56 3.27 0.44 -12.27
C GLY A 56 2.18 -0.01 -11.28
N ARG A 57 2.19 -1.29 -10.86
CA ARG A 57 1.22 -1.86 -9.92
C ARG A 57 1.46 -1.31 -8.52
N LEU A 58 0.42 -0.75 -7.92
CA LEU A 58 0.43 -0.25 -6.54
C LEU A 58 -0.37 -1.21 -5.66
N SER A 59 0.15 -1.54 -4.49
CA SER A 59 -0.53 -2.42 -3.53
C SER A 59 -0.47 -1.80 -2.15
N LEU A 60 -1.63 -1.62 -1.52
CA LEU A 60 -1.76 -1.09 -0.18
C LEU A 60 -2.01 -2.24 0.78
N LEU A 61 -1.21 -2.32 1.84
CA LEU A 61 -1.20 -3.42 2.79
C LEU A 61 -1.52 -2.85 4.17
N ALA A 62 -2.64 -3.29 4.75
CA ALA A 62 -3.01 -2.98 6.12
C ALA A 62 -2.55 -4.13 7.02
N TYR A 63 -1.60 -3.83 7.91
CA TYR A 63 -1.12 -4.76 8.90
C TYR A 63 -1.72 -4.44 10.26
N ARG A 64 -2.15 -5.47 11.01
CA ARG A 64 -2.58 -5.30 12.41
C ARG A 64 -1.35 -5.25 13.30
N ASN A 65 -1.34 -4.34 14.27
CA ASN A 65 -0.29 -4.24 15.28
C ASN A 65 1.12 -4.15 14.67
N PHE A 66 1.26 -3.41 13.57
CA PHE A 66 2.51 -3.30 12.82
C PHE A 66 3.71 -2.85 13.68
N ASP A 67 3.47 -2.01 14.69
CA ASP A 67 4.50 -1.48 15.58
C ASP A 67 4.85 -2.43 16.74
N GLU A 68 3.94 -3.35 17.10
CA GLU A 68 4.09 -4.23 18.26
C GLU A 68 4.58 -5.62 17.88
N ASP A 69 4.21 -6.10 16.70
CA ASP A 69 4.54 -7.44 16.24
C ASP A 69 5.70 -7.43 15.23
N PRO A 70 6.75 -8.27 15.41
CA PRO A 70 7.82 -8.39 14.42
C PRO A 70 7.33 -9.01 13.09
N PHE A 71 6.21 -9.73 13.12
CA PHE A 71 5.56 -10.33 11.94
C PHE A 71 4.04 -10.05 11.96
N PRO A 72 3.64 -8.81 11.71
CA PRO A 72 2.25 -8.41 11.88
C PRO A 72 1.35 -9.08 10.84
N GLU A 73 0.16 -9.48 11.25
CA GLU A 73 -0.81 -10.11 10.36
C GLU A 73 -1.35 -9.11 9.32
N LEU A 74 -1.41 -9.55 8.06
CA LEU A 74 -2.00 -8.79 6.98
C LEU A 74 -3.53 -8.81 7.13
N ALA A 75 -4.08 -7.73 7.67
CA ALA A 75 -5.52 -7.55 7.86
C ALA A 75 -6.25 -7.45 6.51
N ALA A 76 -5.67 -6.69 5.58
CA ALA A 76 -6.25 -6.46 4.27
C ALA A 76 -5.17 -6.03 3.28
N SER A 77 -5.40 -6.35 2.01
CA SER A 77 -4.57 -5.87 0.91
C SER A 77 -5.43 -5.41 -0.25
N TRP A 78 -5.06 -4.28 -0.83
CA TRP A 78 -5.69 -3.75 -2.04
C TRP A 78 -4.63 -3.58 -3.11
N VAL A 79 -5.06 -3.79 -4.35
CA VAL A 79 -4.17 -3.71 -5.51
C VAL A 79 -4.80 -2.77 -6.51
N PHE A 80 -3.99 -1.84 -6.99
CA PHE A 80 -4.30 -0.87 -8.02
C PHE A 80 -3.37 -1.13 -9.20
N SER A 81 -3.93 -1.59 -10.30
CA SER A 81 -3.20 -1.79 -11.56
C SER A 81 -3.20 -0.47 -12.36
N PRO A 82 -2.09 -0.07 -12.98
CA PRO A 82 -2.08 1.08 -13.86
C PRO A 82 -2.86 0.71 -15.13
N GLY A 83 -3.96 1.41 -15.40
CA GLY A 83 -4.72 1.27 -16.63
C GLY A 83 -6.09 0.59 -16.52
N SER A 84 -6.51 0.10 -15.35
CA SER A 84 -7.92 -0.26 -15.13
C SER A 84 -8.23 -0.31 -13.65
N ALA A 85 -9.12 0.56 -13.20
CA ALA A 85 -9.70 0.52 -11.86
C ALA A 85 -10.53 -0.76 -11.70
N SER A 86 -9.87 -1.86 -11.32
CA SER A 86 -10.51 -3.09 -10.89
C SER A 86 -10.29 -3.21 -9.39
N VAL A 87 -11.26 -2.72 -8.62
CA VAL A 87 -11.34 -2.96 -7.18
C VAL A 87 -11.65 -4.44 -6.98
N THR A 88 -10.63 -5.25 -6.76
CA THR A 88 -10.84 -6.63 -6.30
C THR A 88 -11.05 -6.57 -4.79
N CYS A 89 -12.31 -6.57 -4.37
CA CYS A 89 -12.69 -6.80 -2.99
C CYS A 89 -12.30 -8.25 -2.62
N PRO A 90 -11.60 -8.50 -1.49
CA PRO A 90 -11.43 -9.86 -1.01
C PRO A 90 -12.81 -10.45 -0.67
N PRO A 91 -13.05 -11.75 -0.92
CA PRO A 91 -14.33 -12.38 -0.61
C PRO A 91 -14.63 -12.25 0.89
N PRO A 92 -15.89 -11.97 1.29
CA PRO A 92 -16.26 -11.96 2.69
C PRO A 92 -15.97 -13.33 3.29
N ALA A 93 -15.27 -13.35 4.42
CA ALA A 93 -15.08 -14.56 5.20
C ALA A 93 -16.47 -15.11 5.56
N VAL A 94 -16.79 -16.28 5.02
CA VAL A 94 -18.00 -17.05 5.34
C VAL A 94 -17.94 -17.44 6.83
N PRO A 95 -18.90 -17.01 7.67
CA PRO A 95 -19.04 -17.60 9.00
C PRO A 95 -19.65 -19.00 8.84
N THR A 96 -18.93 -20.01 9.37
CA THR A 96 -19.48 -21.36 9.61
C THR A 96 -20.27 -21.35 10.90
#